data_AF-E5XRU7-F1
#
_entry.id   AF-E5XRU7-F1
#
_cell.length_a   1.000
_cell.length_b   1.000
_cell.length_c   1.000
_cell.angle_alpha   90.00
_cell.angle_beta   90.00
_cell.angle_gamma   90.00
#
_symmetry.space_group_name_H-M   'P 1'
#
loop_
_entity.id
_entity.type
_entity.pdbx_description
1 polymer ?
#
loop_
_entity_poly.entity_id
_entity_poly.type
_entity_poly.pdbx_seq_one_letter_code
_entity_poly.pdbx_strand_id
1 'polypeptide(L)' 'MREDKLSRLRGFYRRLNSLVVEYDPNILPIPGVSTNGGWAYRSRETSDSNLLIRINDYTKLTEEGFNIWRLPDQEP' A
#
# COMPACT_ATOMS: atom_id res chain seq x y z
N MET A 1 6.21 11.36 19.22
CA MET A 1 4.93 10.68 18.91
C MET A 1 4.62 9.74 20.08
N ARG A 2 3.35 9.44 20.40
CA ARG A 2 3.07 8.49 21.50
C ARG A 2 3.42 7.05 21.09
N GLU A 3 3.90 6.24 22.02
CA GLU A 3 4.38 4.86 21.79
C GLU A 3 3.33 3.96 21.12
N ASP A 4 2.04 4.13 21.48
CA ASP A 4 0.91 3.40 20.91
C ASP A 4 0.76 3.62 19.40
N LYS A 5 1.02 4.85 18.95
CA LYS A 5 0.93 5.23 17.54
C LYS A 5 2.11 4.67 16.74
N LEU A 6 3.33 4.71 17.31
CA LEU A 6 4.51 4.15 16.67
C LEU A 6 4.40 2.65 16.50
N SER A 7 3.93 1.93 17.52
CA SER A 7 3.72 0.48 17.43
C SER A 7 2.74 0.09 16.31
N ARG A 8 1.62 0.83 16.19
CA ARG A 8 0.64 0.63 15.11
C ARG A 8 1.22 0.94 13.74
N LEU A 9 2.01 2.00 13.62
CA LEU A 9 2.67 2.37 12.37
C LEU A 9 3.69 1.31 11.92
N ARG A 10 4.53 0.82 12.84
CA ARG A 10 5.45 -0.31 12.56
C ARG A 10 4.70 -1.57 12.16
N GLY A 11 3.56 -1.85 12.80
CA GLY A 11 2.69 -2.98 12.41
C GLY A 11 2.14 -2.82 11.00
N PHE A 12 1.73 -1.61 10.64
CA PHE A 12 1.25 -1.28 9.30
C PHE A 12 2.36 -1.44 8.24
N TYR A 13 3.56 -0.91 8.48
CA TYR A 13 4.69 -1.08 7.57
C TYR A 13 5.11 -2.53 7.41
N ARG A 14 5.15 -3.32 8.48
CA ARG A 14 5.42 -4.77 8.38
C ARG A 14 4.42 -5.50 7.50
N ARG A 15 3.14 -5.14 7.57
CA ARG A 15 2.11 -5.70 6.68
C ARG A 15 2.33 -5.30 5.22
N LEU A 16 2.72 -4.05 4.98
CA LEU A 16 3.02 -3.54 3.64
C LEU A 16 4.41 -3.92 3.11
N ASN A 17 5.25 -4.57 3.91
CA ASN A 17 6.51 -5.11 3.42
C ASN A 17 6.30 -6.39 2.60
N SER A 18 5.22 -7.14 2.85
CA SER A 18 4.84 -8.33 2.06
C SER A 18 3.66 -8.06 1.12
N LEU A 19 2.89 -7.00 1.37
CA LEU A 19 1.71 -6.64 0.60
C LEU A 19 1.83 -5.26 -0.04
N VAL A 20 1.13 -5.05 -1.14
CA VAL A 20 0.95 -3.76 -1.82
C VAL A 20 -0.55 -3.45 -1.93
N VAL A 21 -0.91 -2.18 -1.94
CA VAL A 21 -2.28 -1.74 -2.19
C VAL A 21 -2.47 -1.55 -3.69
N GLU A 22 -3.39 -2.30 -4.28
CA GLU A 22 -3.77 -2.16 -5.69
C GLU A 22 -5.13 -1.46 -5.78
N TYR A 23 -5.20 -0.38 -6.56
CA TYR A 23 -6.45 0.25 -6.94
C TYR A 23 -6.86 -0.19 -8.35
N ASP A 24 -8.05 -0.75 -8.47
CA ASP A 24 -8.68 -1.06 -9.75
C ASP A 24 -10.21 -1.01 -9.55
N PRO A 25 -10.93 -0.11 -10.24
CA PRO A 25 -12.37 0.08 -10.06
C PRO A 25 -13.20 -1.16 -10.36
N ASN A 26 -12.65 -2.14 -11.09
CA ASN A 26 -13.34 -3.39 -11.43
C ASN A 26 -13.18 -4.47 -10.34
N ILE A 27 -12.34 -4.25 -9.32
CA ILE A 27 -12.23 -5.18 -8.19
C ILE A 27 -13.58 -5.25 -7.49
N LEU A 28 -14.18 -6.44 -7.48
CA LEU A 28 -15.41 -6.69 -6.73
C LEU A 28 -15.18 -6.53 -5.22
N PRO A 29 -16.24 -6.28 -4.44
CA PRO A 29 -16.18 -6.34 -2.98
C PRO A 29 -15.51 -7.62 -2.46
N ILE A 30 -14.54 -7.46 -1.55
CA ILE A 30 -13.85 -8.55 -0.88
C ILE A 30 -14.11 -8.41 0.64
N PRO A 31 -14.85 -9.35 1.26
CA PRO A 31 -15.10 -9.34 2.69
C PRO A 31 -13.80 -9.24 3.51
N GLY A 32 -13.75 -8.32 4.47
CA GLY A 32 -12.56 -8.09 5.31
C GLY A 32 -11.42 -7.31 4.64
N VAL A 33 -11.58 -6.91 3.39
CA VAL A 33 -10.62 -6.06 2.66
C VAL A 33 -11.30 -4.79 2.16
N SER A 34 -12.23 -4.90 1.19
CA SER A 34 -12.98 -3.77 0.65
C SER A 34 -14.45 -4.13 0.49
N THR A 35 -15.32 -3.52 1.30
CA THR A 35 -16.78 -3.74 1.25
C THR A 35 -17.41 -3.23 -0.04
N ASN A 36 -16.83 -2.19 -0.65
CA ASN A 36 -17.36 -1.57 -1.87
C ASN A 36 -16.59 -1.98 -3.14
N GLY A 37 -15.54 -2.81 -3.00
CA GLY A 37 -14.63 -3.11 -4.10
C GLY A 37 -13.68 -1.94 -4.43
N GLY A 38 -13.14 -1.94 -5.64
CA GLY A 38 -12.28 -0.87 -6.15
C GLY A 38 -10.82 -0.92 -5.71
N TRP A 39 -10.49 -1.75 -4.72
CA TRP A 39 -9.10 -1.91 -4.24
C TRP A 39 -8.92 -3.23 -3.48
N ALA A 40 -7.69 -3.70 -3.42
CA ALA A 40 -7.31 -4.89 -2.64
C ALA A 40 -5.87 -4.82 -2.14
N TYR A 41 -5.55 -5.64 -1.12
CA TYR A 41 -4.17 -5.99 -0.83
C TYR A 41 -3.72 -7.13 -1.75
N ARG A 42 -2.58 -6.96 -2.40
CA ARG A 42 -1.93 -7.99 -3.23
C ARG A 42 -0.56 -8.34 -2.66
N SER A 43 -0.08 -9.55 -2.96
CA SER A 43 1.33 -9.88 -2.73
C SER A 43 2.22 -8.98 -3.58
N ARG A 44 3.32 -8.50 -2.99
CA ARG A 44 4.29 -7.70 -3.74
C ARG A 44 4.92 -8.48 -4.88
N GLU A 45 5.15 -7.78 -5.97
CA GLU A 45 5.93 -8.22 -7.12
C GLU A 45 7.20 -7.36 -7.23
N THR A 46 8.21 -7.86 -7.93
CA THR A 46 9.47 -7.12 -8.15
C THR A 46 9.26 -5.81 -8.90
N SER A 47 8.18 -5.70 -9.68
CA SER A 47 7.76 -4.49 -10.42
C SER A 47 7.24 -3.37 -9.50
N ASP A 48 6.71 -3.70 -8.32
CA ASP A 48 6.18 -2.71 -7.37
C ASP A 48 7.30 -1.90 -6.71
N SER A 49 8.55 -2.40 -6.78
CA SER A 49 9.71 -1.76 -6.15
C SER A 49 9.43 -1.49 -4.66
N ASN A 50 9.82 -0.33 -4.15
CA ASN A 50 9.56 0.08 -2.76
C ASN A 50 8.24 0.86 -2.59
N LEU A 51 7.31 0.81 -3.53
CA LEU A 51 6.06 1.57 -3.43
C LEU A 51 5.02 0.86 -2.55
N LEU A 52 4.28 1.62 -1.76
CA LEU A 52 3.15 1.16 -0.94
C LEU A 52 1.91 0.83 -1.80
N ILE A 53 1.82 1.44 -2.98
CA ILE A 53 0.74 1.26 -3.95
C ILE A 53 1.28 0.67 -5.25
N ARG A 54 0.48 -0.16 -5.92
CA ARG A 54 0.80 -0.76 -7.21
C ARG A 54 0.44 0.21 -8.33
N ILE A 55 1.38 0.40 -9.26
CA ILE A 55 1.14 1.16 -10.49
C ILE A 55 0.53 0.22 -11.52
N ASN A 56 -0.62 0.60 -12.07
CA ASN A 56 -1.36 -0.13 -13.09
C ASN A 56 -2.09 0.86 -14.02
N ASP A 57 -2.96 0.36 -14.89
CA ASP A 57 -3.71 1.19 -15.86
C ASP A 57 -4.59 2.27 -15.20
N TYR A 58 -5.02 2.05 -13.95
CA TYR A 58 -5.90 2.94 -13.19
C TYR A 58 -5.15 3.82 -12.19
N THR A 59 -3.84 3.58 -12.00
CA THR A 59 -3.03 4.27 -10.99
C THR A 59 -1.80 4.86 -11.64
N LYS A 60 -1.81 6.18 -11.85
CA LYS A 60 -0.64 6.93 -12.35
C LYS A 60 -0.10 7.84 -11.25
N LEU A 61 1.19 7.72 -10.98
CA LEU A 61 1.87 8.56 -9.99
C LEU A 61 2.58 9.74 -10.66
N THR A 62 2.48 10.90 -10.02
CA THR A 62 3.38 12.04 -10.27
C THR A 62 4.74 11.78 -9.64
N GLU A 63 5.76 12.54 -10.03
CA GLU A 63 7.10 12.46 -9.42
C GLU A 63 7.06 12.67 -7.90
N GLU A 64 6.23 13.60 -7.42
CA GLU A 64 5.99 13.80 -5.99
C GLU A 64 5.34 12.57 -5.33
N GLY A 65 4.37 11.97 -6.02
CA GLY A 65 3.72 10.74 -5.57
C GLY A 65 4.71 9.59 -5.37
N PHE A 66 5.71 9.43 -6.24
CA PHE A 66 6.76 8.41 -6.08
C PHE A 66 7.58 8.56 -4.79
N ASN A 67 7.67 9.78 -4.25
CA ASN A 67 8.39 10.04 -3.00
C ASN A 67 7.49 9.80 -1.79
N ILE A 68 6.21 10.22 -1.85
CA ILE A 68 5.26 10.08 -0.74
C ILE A 68 4.85 8.61 -0.53
N TRP A 69 4.64 7.87 -1.63
CA TRP A 69 4.15 6.50 -1.58
C TRP A 69 5.25 5.45 -1.45
N ARG A 70 6.49 5.83 -1.13
CA ARG A 70 7.58 4.89 -0.93
C ARG A 70 7.60 4.40 0.52
N LEU A 71 7.91 3.12 0.72
CA LEU A 71 8.30 2.61 2.02
C LEU A 71 9.53 3.39 2.53
N PRO A 72 9.56 3.79 3.81
CA PRO A 72 10.73 4.44 4.37
C PRO A 72 11.90 3.44 4.46
N ASP A 73 13.11 3.90 4.17
CA ASP A 73 14.33 3.07 4.26
C ASP A 73 14.64 2.63 5.70
N GLN A 74 14.14 3.38 6.69
CA GLN A 74 14.27 3.07 8.11
C GLN A 74 12.90 3.10 8.78
N GLU A 75 12.55 2.02 9.49
CA GLU A 75 11.33 2.00 10.31
C GLU A 75 11.43 3.04 11.44
N PRO A 76 10.37 3.83 11.69
CA PRO A 76 10.32 4.83 12.76
C PRO A 76 10.28 4.19 14.14
#